data_AF-A0A182PN82-F1
#
_entry.id   AF-A0A182PN82-F1
#
_cell.length_a   1.000
_cell.length_b   1.000
_cell.length_c   1.000
_cell.angle_alpha   90.00
_cell.angle_beta   90.00
_cell.angle_gamma   90.00
#
_symmetry.space_group_name_H-M   'P 1'
#
loop_
_entity.id
_entity.type
_entity.pdbx_description
1 polymer ?
#
loop_
_entity_poly.entity_id
_entity_poly.type
_entity_poly.pdbx_seq_one_letter_code
_entity_poly.pdbx_strand_id
1 'polypeptide(L)'
;MMATARDKTGKVYKIRELLQNNFQEEYEAEQRLLRMEREIEKEVVAANELIMTCEDEDPFVEPENASLAEVLQRLSAVSSQIGEATQKMATIQKEVADVSVRVQRVEKKLGTTLATLEEVKNVMAIGDVARPVNAADSEFEFNPVSSEEELNELDYKLGSNTEYLTKLTNWLNMKIVSEEPNKRLHEAMDLVFERQFLPKCSWKGGGKPERKIPMSAQTNIMKMFLVLGSTRFIAITDAFVAKFFLKKLPHAKERLDLQDYRSIQSLKRASSSQVDSSLVETLE
;
A
#
# COMPACT_ATOMS: atom_id res chain seq x y z
N MET A 1 -36.10 28.24 -13.63
CA MET A 1 -35.87 27.17 -14.64
C MET A 1 -34.45 27.32 -15.17
N MET A 2 -33.58 26.34 -14.92
CA MET A 2 -32.31 26.19 -15.66
C MET A 2 -32.00 24.68 -15.75
N ALA A 3 -32.47 24.05 -16.83
CA ALA A 3 -32.08 22.69 -17.20
C ALA A 3 -30.75 22.78 -17.98
N THR A 4 -29.66 22.28 -17.40
CA THR A 4 -28.36 22.25 -18.09
C THR A 4 -28.38 21.19 -19.19
N ALA A 5 -27.92 21.60 -20.38
CA ALA A 5 -27.98 20.85 -21.62
C ALA A 5 -27.34 19.45 -21.49
N ARG A 6 -28.12 18.41 -21.81
CA ARG A 6 -27.64 17.03 -21.91
C ARG A 6 -26.73 16.90 -23.13
N ASP A 7 -25.53 16.33 -22.94
CA ASP A 7 -24.63 15.93 -24.02
C ASP A 7 -25.33 14.88 -24.90
N LYS A 8 -25.64 15.27 -26.15
CA LYS A 8 -26.36 14.43 -27.13
C LYS A 8 -25.45 13.40 -27.80
N THR A 9 -24.16 13.41 -27.52
CA THR A 9 -23.15 12.72 -28.33
C THR A 9 -22.83 11.31 -27.83
N GLY A 10 -23.32 10.91 -26.64
CA GLY A 10 -23.03 9.60 -26.03
C GLY A 10 -21.56 9.36 -25.68
N LYS A 11 -20.67 10.33 -25.96
CA LYS A 11 -19.23 10.24 -25.78
C LYS A 11 -18.84 10.03 -24.32
N VAL A 12 -19.55 10.68 -23.39
CA VAL A 12 -19.32 10.52 -21.94
C VAL A 12 -19.60 9.08 -21.47
N TYR A 13 -20.61 8.41 -22.03
CA TYR A 13 -20.91 7.02 -21.68
C TYR A 13 -19.84 6.06 -22.21
N LYS A 14 -19.36 6.28 -23.44
CA LYS A 14 -18.26 5.50 -24.03
C LYS A 14 -16.95 5.66 -23.26
N ILE A 15 -16.64 6.87 -22.80
CA ILE A 15 -15.44 7.12 -21.98
C ILE A 15 -15.57 6.39 -20.63
N ARG A 16 -16.75 6.42 -20.01
CA ARG A 16 -17.01 5.70 -18.75
C ARG A 16 -16.87 4.19 -18.92
N GLU A 17 -17.39 3.64 -19.99
CA GLU A 17 -17.35 2.20 -20.31
C GLU A 17 -15.91 1.75 -20.63
N LEU A 18 -15.16 2.52 -21.42
CA LEU A 18 -13.74 2.23 -21.70
C LEU A 18 -12.89 2.27 -20.43
N LEU A 19 -13.14 3.24 -19.53
CA LEU A 19 -12.46 3.30 -18.25
C LEU A 19 -12.84 2.10 -17.37
N GLN A 20 -14.12 1.73 -17.30
CA GLN A 20 -14.60 0.60 -16.50
C GLN A 20 -14.04 -0.74 -17.00
N ASN A 21 -13.90 -0.91 -18.31
CA ASN A 21 -13.28 -2.10 -18.91
C ASN A 21 -11.78 -2.14 -18.63
N ASN A 22 -11.06 -1.02 -18.81
CA ASN A 22 -9.63 -0.95 -18.49
C ASN A 22 -9.35 -1.27 -17.01
N PHE A 23 -10.22 -0.82 -16.10
CA PHE A 23 -10.09 -1.13 -14.67
C PHE A 23 -10.43 -2.59 -14.35
N GLN A 24 -11.35 -3.23 -15.07
CA GLN A 24 -11.65 -4.64 -14.87
C GLN A 24 -10.49 -5.52 -15.37
N GLU A 25 -9.93 -5.17 -16.53
CA GLU A 25 -8.77 -5.85 -17.12
C GLU A 25 -7.53 -5.73 -16.23
N GLU A 26 -7.23 -4.54 -15.69
CA GLU A 26 -6.13 -4.35 -14.75
C GLU A 26 -6.33 -5.16 -13.45
N TYR A 27 -7.54 -5.19 -12.89
CA TYR A 27 -7.84 -6.00 -11.70
C TYR A 27 -7.69 -7.49 -11.97
N GLU A 28 -8.19 -7.97 -13.10
CA GLU A 28 -8.02 -9.37 -13.50
C GLU A 28 -6.54 -9.73 -13.72
N ALA A 29 -5.74 -8.82 -14.29
CA ALA A 29 -4.30 -9.01 -14.49
C ALA A 29 -3.55 -9.09 -13.16
N GLU A 30 -3.84 -8.21 -12.19
CA GLU A 30 -3.27 -8.27 -10.84
C GLU A 30 -3.64 -9.59 -10.13
N GLN A 31 -4.89 -10.05 -10.26
CA GLN A 31 -5.33 -11.31 -9.67
C GLN A 31 -4.74 -12.55 -10.37
N ARG A 32 -4.30 -12.43 -11.62
CA ARG A 32 -3.53 -13.48 -12.31
C ARG A 32 -2.08 -13.50 -11.84
N LEU A 33 -1.44 -12.34 -11.70
CA LEU A 33 -0.09 -12.20 -11.15
C LEU A 33 0.01 -12.81 -9.74
N LEU A 34 -0.92 -12.48 -8.84
CA LEU A 34 -1.00 -13.05 -7.49
C LEU A 34 -1.28 -14.55 -7.44
N ARG A 35 -1.86 -15.12 -8.50
CA ARG A 35 -2.04 -16.57 -8.63
C ARG A 35 -0.76 -17.24 -9.10
N MET A 36 -0.12 -16.66 -10.11
CA MET A 36 1.14 -17.14 -10.67
C MET A 36 2.27 -17.08 -9.64
N GLU A 37 2.36 -16.01 -8.86
CA GLU A 37 3.38 -15.83 -7.82
C GLU A 37 3.25 -16.89 -6.71
N ARG A 38 2.01 -17.23 -6.31
CA ARG A 38 1.74 -18.36 -5.39
C ARG A 38 2.03 -19.72 -6.00
N GLU A 39 1.94 -19.86 -7.32
CA GLU A 39 2.24 -21.10 -8.03
C GLU A 39 3.75 -21.30 -8.16
N ILE A 40 4.49 -20.23 -8.47
CA ILE A 40 5.96 -20.19 -8.42
C ILE A 40 6.45 -20.46 -7.00
N GLU A 41 5.85 -19.87 -5.97
CA GLU A 41 6.22 -20.12 -4.58
C GLU A 41 6.01 -21.59 -4.18
N LYS A 42 4.93 -22.22 -4.66
CA LYS A 42 4.70 -23.66 -4.49
C LYS A 42 5.71 -24.52 -5.25
N GLU A 43 6.06 -24.15 -6.49
CA GLU A 43 7.08 -24.86 -7.27
C GLU A 43 8.48 -24.70 -6.65
N VAL A 44 8.81 -23.54 -6.11
CA VAL A 44 10.07 -23.30 -5.38
C VAL A 44 10.12 -24.16 -4.11
N VAL A 45 9.02 -24.25 -3.35
CA VAL A 45 8.93 -25.13 -2.18
C VAL A 45 9.06 -26.60 -2.56
N ALA A 46 8.41 -27.04 -3.64
CA ALA A 46 8.51 -28.42 -4.15
C ALA A 46 9.90 -28.75 -4.70
N ALA A 47 10.57 -27.80 -5.38
CA ALA A 47 11.94 -27.95 -5.86
C ALA A 47 12.94 -28.02 -4.69
N ASN A 48 12.70 -27.26 -3.62
CA ASN A 48 13.51 -27.33 -2.40
C ASN A 48 13.35 -28.67 -1.67
N GLU A 49 12.16 -29.28 -1.74
CA GLU A 49 11.89 -30.62 -1.18
C GLU A 49 12.55 -31.74 -2.01
N LEU A 50 12.74 -31.53 -3.32
CA LEU A 50 13.42 -32.49 -4.22
C LEU A 50 14.96 -32.43 -4.14
N ILE A 51 15.54 -31.35 -3.61
CA ILE A 51 17.00 -31.19 -3.44
C ILE A 51 17.57 -32.12 -2.34
N MET A 52 16.72 -32.78 -1.55
CA MET A 52 17.13 -33.67 -0.46
C MET A 52 17.24 -35.16 -0.85
N THR A 53 17.22 -35.50 -2.15
CA THR A 53 17.31 -36.88 -2.65
C THR A 53 18.30 -37.09 -3.80
N CYS A 54 19.44 -36.40 -3.82
CA CYS A 54 20.53 -36.79 -4.71
C CYS A 54 21.31 -37.94 -4.06
N GLU A 55 21.10 -39.15 -4.55
CA GLU A 55 21.99 -40.29 -4.34
C GLU A 55 23.37 -39.96 -4.93
N ASP A 56 24.42 -40.20 -4.16
CA ASP A 56 25.82 -39.96 -4.51
C ASP A 56 26.26 -40.87 -5.68
N GLU A 57 26.10 -40.40 -6.91
CA GLU A 57 26.84 -40.97 -8.04
C GLU A 57 28.19 -40.25 -8.15
N ASP A 58 29.25 -41.05 -7.97
CA ASP A 58 30.66 -40.66 -7.99
C ASP A 58 31.05 -40.04 -9.36
N PRO A 59 31.49 -38.77 -9.41
CA PRO A 59 31.84 -38.10 -10.66
C PRO A 59 33.20 -38.55 -11.25
N PHE A 60 33.91 -39.48 -10.61
CA PHE A 60 35.20 -40.01 -11.09
C PHE A 60 35.06 -41.31 -11.86
N VAL A 61 34.29 -41.30 -12.95
CA VAL A 61 34.48 -42.27 -14.03
C VAL A 61 35.54 -41.70 -14.99
N GLU A 62 36.77 -42.20 -14.90
CA GLU A 62 37.83 -41.89 -15.85
C GLU A 62 37.43 -42.36 -17.26
N PRO A 63 37.41 -41.49 -18.29
CA PRO A 63 37.36 -41.95 -19.66
C PRO A 63 38.79 -42.09 -20.18
N GLU A 64 39.17 -43.33 -20.44
CA GLU A 64 40.35 -43.70 -21.19
C GLU A 64 40.41 -42.94 -22.53
N ASN A 65 41.57 -42.32 -22.78
CA ASN A 65 42.06 -41.85 -24.08
C ASN A 65 41.33 -40.64 -24.72
N ALA A 66 41.23 -39.52 -24.00
CA ALA A 66 40.91 -38.22 -24.61
C ALA A 66 42.01 -37.81 -25.61
N SER A 67 41.64 -37.56 -26.86
CA SER A 67 42.61 -37.21 -27.91
C SER A 67 43.17 -35.80 -27.67
N LEU A 68 44.44 -35.56 -28.02
CA LEU A 68 45.10 -34.25 -27.93
C LEU A 68 44.26 -33.12 -28.58
N ALA A 69 43.51 -33.45 -29.62
CA ALA A 69 42.61 -32.52 -30.32
C ALA A 69 41.46 -32.03 -29.43
N GLU A 70 40.85 -32.89 -28.61
CA GLU A 70 39.78 -32.49 -27.69
C GLU A 70 40.31 -31.61 -26.55
N VAL A 71 41.51 -31.90 -26.05
CA VAL A 71 42.17 -31.07 -25.04
C VAL A 71 42.46 -29.67 -25.59
N LEU A 72 42.97 -29.58 -26.82
CA LEU A 72 43.22 -28.30 -27.50
C LEU A 72 41.91 -27.53 -27.77
N GLN A 73 40.84 -28.23 -28.14
CA GLN A 73 39.53 -27.62 -28.33
C GLN A 73 38.98 -27.03 -27.02
N ARG A 74 39.08 -27.77 -25.91
CA ARG A 74 38.68 -27.28 -24.58
C ARG A 74 39.52 -26.08 -24.14
N LEU A 75 40.85 -26.12 -24.36
CA LEU A 75 41.74 -25.00 -24.07
C LEU A 75 41.39 -23.75 -24.88
N SER A 76 41.02 -23.91 -26.16
CA SER A 76 40.58 -22.79 -27.00
C SER A 76 39.26 -22.18 -26.50
N ALA A 77 38.31 -23.01 -26.05
CA ALA A 77 37.05 -22.56 -25.49
C ALA A 77 37.26 -21.79 -24.17
N VAL A 78 38.11 -22.32 -23.29
CA VAL A 78 38.48 -21.65 -22.03
C VAL A 78 39.17 -20.31 -22.31
N SER A 79 40.08 -20.26 -23.30
CA SER A 79 40.75 -19.01 -23.68
C SER A 79 39.76 -17.96 -24.19
N SER A 80 38.76 -18.36 -24.99
CA SER A 80 37.68 -17.47 -25.44
C SER A 80 36.86 -16.93 -24.26
N GLN A 81 36.47 -17.81 -23.33
CA GLN A 81 35.70 -17.42 -22.14
C GLN A 81 36.49 -16.47 -21.23
N ILE A 82 37.81 -16.66 -21.09
CA ILE A 82 38.67 -15.73 -20.35
C ILE A 82 38.68 -14.35 -21.00
N GLY A 83 38.72 -14.28 -22.34
CA GLY A 83 38.60 -13.02 -23.08
C GLY A 83 37.30 -12.28 -22.78
N GLU A 84 36.17 -12.99 -22.86
CA GLU A 84 34.85 -12.43 -22.54
C GLU A 84 34.71 -12.01 -21.08
N ALA A 85 35.23 -12.82 -20.15
CA ALA A 85 35.23 -12.49 -18.72
C ALA A 85 36.05 -11.24 -18.42
N THR A 86 37.20 -11.08 -19.08
CA THR A 86 38.07 -9.90 -18.95
C THR A 86 37.37 -8.64 -19.49
N GLN A 87 36.63 -8.75 -20.59
CA GLN A 87 35.86 -7.64 -21.15
C GLN A 87 34.68 -7.24 -20.24
N LYS A 88 33.95 -8.22 -19.70
CA LYS A 88 32.86 -7.97 -18.74
C LYS A 88 33.40 -7.33 -17.47
N MET A 89 34.54 -7.80 -16.96
CA MET A 89 35.23 -7.21 -15.81
C MET A 89 35.57 -5.73 -16.03
N ALA A 90 36.08 -5.36 -17.21
CA ALA A 90 36.37 -3.96 -17.54
C ALA A 90 35.10 -3.09 -17.56
N THR A 91 33.97 -3.65 -18.02
CA THR A 91 32.68 -2.94 -18.04
C THR A 91 32.14 -2.74 -16.61
N ILE A 92 32.19 -3.79 -15.79
CA ILE A 92 31.80 -3.71 -14.37
C ILE A 92 32.66 -2.69 -13.62
N GLN A 93 33.98 -2.69 -13.82
CA GLN A 93 34.85 -1.71 -13.17
C GLN A 93 34.48 -0.27 -13.54
N LYS A 94 34.09 -0.02 -14.80
CA LYS A 94 33.63 1.29 -15.24
C LYS A 94 32.31 1.70 -14.57
N GLU A 95 31.34 0.80 -14.49
CA GLU A 95 30.06 1.06 -13.82
C GLU A 95 30.23 1.28 -12.31
N VAL A 96 31.09 0.51 -11.66
CA VAL A 96 31.43 0.68 -10.23
C VAL A 96 32.06 2.06 -9.99
N ALA A 97 32.91 2.54 -10.89
CA ALA A 97 33.47 3.89 -10.79
C ALA A 97 32.40 4.98 -10.93
N ASP A 98 31.45 4.85 -11.86
CA ASP A 98 30.33 5.79 -12.02
C ASP A 98 29.42 5.81 -10.77
N VAL A 99 29.06 4.62 -10.27
CA VAL A 99 28.26 4.47 -9.06
C VAL A 99 28.97 5.13 -7.86
N SER A 100 30.28 4.93 -7.71
CA SER A 100 31.07 5.57 -6.65
C SER A 100 30.99 7.09 -6.70
N VAL A 101 31.13 7.69 -7.89
CA VAL A 101 30.99 9.15 -8.07
C VAL A 101 29.59 9.63 -7.69
N ARG A 102 28.55 8.87 -8.07
CA ARG A 102 27.16 9.20 -7.74
C ARG A 102 26.89 9.11 -6.24
N VAL A 103 27.41 8.08 -5.57
CA VAL A 103 27.30 7.90 -4.11
C VAL A 103 27.99 9.05 -3.38
N GLN A 104 29.22 9.40 -3.74
CA GLN A 104 29.92 10.54 -3.14
C GLN A 104 29.15 11.86 -3.31
N ARG A 105 28.46 12.05 -4.43
CA ARG A 105 27.60 13.23 -4.65
C ARG A 105 26.39 13.21 -3.70
N VAL A 106 25.76 12.06 -3.51
CA VAL A 106 24.65 11.89 -2.56
C VAL A 106 25.12 12.13 -1.13
N GLU A 107 26.26 11.58 -0.73
CA GLU A 107 26.87 11.81 0.58
C GLU A 107 27.15 13.29 0.84
N LYS A 108 27.70 14.02 -0.14
CA LYS A 108 27.90 15.47 -0.03
C LYS A 108 26.58 16.22 0.15
N LYS A 109 25.56 15.87 -0.63
CA LYS A 109 24.22 16.47 -0.49
C LYS A 109 23.61 16.16 0.88
N LEU A 110 23.75 14.92 1.36
CA LEU A 110 23.28 14.50 2.68
C LEU A 110 24.00 15.26 3.80
N GLY A 111 25.33 15.41 3.70
CA GLY A 111 26.12 16.20 4.64
C GLY A 111 25.66 17.66 4.70
N THR A 112 25.40 18.29 3.55
CA THR A 112 24.85 19.65 3.53
C THR A 112 23.44 19.73 4.13
N THR A 113 22.55 18.77 3.82
CA THR A 113 21.21 18.75 4.41
C THR A 113 21.22 18.51 5.91
N LEU A 114 22.15 17.68 6.41
CA LEU A 114 22.34 17.43 7.84
C LEU A 114 22.81 18.71 8.55
N ALA A 115 23.80 19.40 7.98
CA ALA A 115 24.29 20.68 8.53
C ALA A 115 23.17 21.73 8.57
N THR A 116 22.36 21.85 7.51
CA THR A 116 21.20 22.77 7.51
C THR A 116 20.14 22.35 8.53
N LEU A 117 19.95 21.04 8.76
CA LEU A 117 19.00 20.54 9.74
C LEU A 117 19.48 20.81 11.17
N GLU A 118 20.78 20.70 11.44
CA GLU A 118 21.37 21.09 12.73
C GLU A 118 21.25 22.60 12.98
N GLU A 119 21.43 23.42 11.95
CA GLU A 119 21.21 24.86 12.04
C GLU A 119 19.74 25.21 12.32
N VAL A 120 18.80 24.56 11.61
CA VAL A 120 17.35 24.70 11.87
C VAL A 120 16.98 24.20 13.26
N LYS A 121 17.58 23.10 13.75
CA LYS A 121 17.39 22.60 15.11
C LYS A 121 17.79 23.66 16.15
N ASN A 122 18.89 24.38 15.95
CA ASN A 122 19.32 25.43 16.88
C ASN A 122 18.40 26.66 16.83
N VAL A 123 17.83 27.00 15.67
CA VAL A 123 16.80 28.04 15.56
C VAL A 123 15.49 27.62 16.25
N MET A 124 15.11 26.34 16.14
CA MET A 124 13.93 25.79 16.82
C MET A 124 14.16 25.59 18.33
N ALA A 125 15.40 25.37 18.79
CA ALA A 125 15.71 25.22 20.21
C ALA A 125 15.55 26.51 21.05
N ILE A 126 15.33 27.65 20.41
CA ILE A 126 14.97 28.92 21.08
C ILE A 126 13.44 28.99 21.32
N GLY A 127 12.65 28.12 20.69
CA GLY A 127 11.22 27.93 20.99
C GLY A 127 11.00 26.60 21.71
N ASP A 128 10.54 26.66 22.96
CA ASP A 128 10.12 25.51 23.77
C ASP A 128 9.51 24.35 22.95
N VAL A 129 10.10 23.15 23.08
CA VAL A 129 9.47 21.90 23.56
C VAL A 129 10.47 20.77 23.34
N ALA A 130 11.26 20.50 24.37
CA ALA A 130 11.84 19.19 24.63
C ALA A 130 11.73 18.92 26.14
N ARG A 131 10.49 18.90 26.64
CA ARG A 131 10.20 18.24 27.91
C ARG A 131 9.92 16.78 27.59
N PRO A 132 10.58 15.81 28.24
CA PRO A 132 10.15 14.43 28.16
C PRO A 132 8.78 14.36 28.84
N VAL A 133 7.72 14.21 28.04
CA VAL A 133 6.37 14.04 28.56
C VAL A 133 6.26 12.63 29.13
N ASN A 134 6.69 12.47 30.37
CA ASN A 134 6.04 11.53 31.28
C ASN A 134 5.14 12.37 32.19
N ALA A 135 3.93 12.65 31.72
CA ALA A 135 2.89 13.28 32.50
C ALA A 135 1.54 12.85 31.94
N ALA A 136 0.94 11.82 32.54
CA ALA A 136 -0.50 11.53 32.54
C ALA A 136 -1.29 12.14 31.37
N ASP A 137 -1.02 11.70 30.14
CA ASP A 137 -1.79 12.18 29.00
C ASP A 137 -3.13 11.46 29.02
N SER A 138 -4.21 12.25 29.08
CA SER A 138 -5.54 11.77 28.70
C SER A 138 -5.38 11.01 27.40
N GLU A 139 -5.73 9.73 27.40
CA GLU A 139 -5.74 8.89 26.21
C GLU A 139 -6.59 9.61 25.17
N PHE A 140 -5.95 10.24 24.18
CA PHE A 140 -6.67 10.97 23.16
C PHE A 140 -7.55 9.97 22.42
N GLU A 141 -8.85 10.15 22.49
CA GLU A 141 -9.83 9.29 21.84
C GLU A 141 -10.56 10.08 20.77
N PHE A 142 -10.78 9.43 19.64
CA PHE A 142 -11.47 10.00 18.50
C PHE A 142 -12.67 9.14 18.15
N ASN A 143 -13.85 9.77 18.08
CA ASN A 143 -15.07 9.12 17.64
C ASN A 143 -15.22 9.26 16.12
N PRO A 144 -15.43 8.17 15.38
CA PRO A 144 -15.65 8.22 13.95
C PRO A 144 -16.83 9.12 13.56
N VAL A 145 -16.68 9.83 12.44
CA VAL A 145 -17.70 10.75 11.93
C VAL A 145 -18.91 9.98 11.40
N SER A 146 -20.09 10.35 11.88
CA SER A 146 -21.38 9.70 11.61
C SER A 146 -22.38 10.59 10.84
N SER A 147 -22.15 11.91 10.83
CA SER A 147 -23.06 12.92 10.27
C SER A 147 -22.36 14.01 9.43
N GLU A 148 -23.13 14.79 8.67
CA GLU A 148 -22.59 15.89 7.85
C GLU A 148 -22.09 17.05 8.73
N GLU A 149 -22.78 17.29 9.83
CA GLU A 149 -22.43 18.31 10.82
C GLU A 149 -21.07 18.00 11.46
N GLU A 150 -20.88 16.75 11.91
CA GLU A 150 -19.59 16.27 12.46
C GLU A 150 -18.47 16.34 11.43
N LEU A 151 -18.75 16.01 10.16
CA LEU A 151 -17.78 16.12 9.07
C LEU A 151 -17.29 17.56 8.91
N ASN A 152 -18.22 18.51 8.86
CA ASN A 152 -17.89 19.93 8.71
C ASN A 152 -17.19 20.49 9.95
N GLU A 153 -17.60 20.08 11.15
CA GLU A 153 -16.95 20.47 12.41
C GLU A 153 -15.51 19.94 12.47
N LEU A 154 -15.29 18.68 12.06
CA LEU A 154 -13.96 18.09 11.97
C LEU A 154 -13.08 18.86 10.99
N ASP A 155 -13.55 19.11 9.77
CA ASP A 155 -12.78 19.86 8.77
C ASP A 155 -12.41 21.27 9.26
N TYR A 156 -13.35 21.94 9.92
CA TYR A 156 -13.11 23.25 10.53
C TYR A 156 -12.07 23.18 11.66
N LYS A 157 -12.19 22.22 12.57
CA LYS A 157 -11.24 22.01 13.69
C LYS A 157 -9.84 21.70 13.19
N LEU A 158 -9.70 20.87 12.15
CA LEU A 158 -8.41 20.55 11.54
C LEU A 158 -7.72 21.76 10.92
N GLY A 159 -8.48 22.72 10.39
CA GLY A 159 -7.94 23.96 9.86
C GLY A 159 -7.64 25.03 10.92
N SER A 160 -8.40 25.05 12.02
CA SER A 160 -8.36 26.12 13.02
C SER A 160 -7.50 25.79 14.25
N ASN A 161 -7.30 24.50 14.55
CA ASN A 161 -6.55 24.04 15.71
C ASN A 161 -5.41 23.10 15.31
N THR A 162 -4.21 23.66 15.17
CA THR A 162 -2.98 22.92 14.82
C THR A 162 -2.61 21.85 15.84
N GLU A 163 -2.88 22.08 17.13
CA GLU A 163 -2.59 21.11 18.19
C GLU A 163 -3.51 19.89 18.05
N TYR A 164 -4.80 20.12 17.78
CA TYR A 164 -5.77 19.06 17.52
C TYR A 164 -5.41 18.26 16.27
N LEU A 165 -5.05 18.91 15.17
CA LEU A 165 -4.57 18.26 13.95
C LEU A 165 -3.38 17.34 14.24
N THR A 166 -2.40 17.84 14.99
CA THR A 166 -1.19 17.07 15.36
C THR A 166 -1.54 15.87 16.22
N LYS A 167 -2.37 16.06 17.25
CA LYS A 167 -2.85 14.98 18.13
C LYS A 167 -3.60 13.90 17.37
N LEU A 168 -4.58 14.29 16.54
CA LEU A 168 -5.36 13.34 15.74
C LEU A 168 -4.50 12.59 14.72
N THR A 169 -3.61 13.30 14.02
CA THR A 169 -2.71 12.68 13.03
C THR A 169 -1.77 11.67 13.69
N ASN A 170 -1.21 12.01 14.85
CA ASN A 170 -0.37 11.08 15.61
C ASN A 170 -1.15 9.87 16.09
N TRP A 171 -2.34 10.09 16.66
CA TRP A 171 -3.23 9.00 17.10
C TRP A 171 -3.57 8.05 15.95
N LEU A 172 -3.95 8.58 14.79
CA LEU A 172 -4.23 7.78 13.60
C LEU A 172 -3.00 7.01 13.13
N ASN A 173 -1.82 7.64 13.08
CA ASN A 173 -0.57 6.98 12.71
C ASN A 173 -0.17 5.85 13.67
N MET A 174 -0.53 5.93 14.95
CA MET A 174 -0.30 4.82 15.90
C MET A 174 -1.26 3.64 15.68
N LYS A 175 -2.45 3.88 15.10
CA LYS A 175 -3.46 2.84 14.83
C LYS A 175 -3.30 2.21 13.44
N ILE A 176 -2.73 2.93 12.48
CA ILE A 176 -2.47 2.44 11.11
C ILE A 176 -1.23 1.56 11.13
N VAL A 177 -1.38 0.30 10.72
CA VAL A 177 -0.31 -0.71 10.72
C VAL A 177 0.35 -0.83 9.35
N SER A 178 -0.40 -0.57 8.28
CA SER A 178 0.11 -0.73 6.92
C SER A 178 1.19 0.30 6.55
N GLU A 179 2.12 -0.09 5.69
CA GLU A 179 3.14 0.80 5.13
C GLU A 179 2.79 1.30 3.71
N GLU A 180 1.99 0.51 2.97
CA GLU A 180 1.60 0.83 1.59
C GLU A 180 0.54 1.95 1.57
N PRO A 181 0.71 3.03 0.77
CA PRO A 181 -0.17 4.19 0.83
C PRO A 181 -1.66 3.90 0.65
N ASN A 182 -2.06 3.00 -0.27
CA ASN A 182 -3.49 2.71 -0.44
C ASN A 182 -4.09 2.00 0.78
N LYS A 183 -3.36 1.06 1.38
CA LYS A 183 -3.80 0.36 2.60
C LYS A 183 -3.86 1.32 3.78
N ARG A 184 -2.87 2.20 3.92
CA ARG A 184 -2.85 3.27 4.94
C ARG A 184 -4.06 4.17 4.86
N LEU A 185 -4.35 4.68 3.67
CA LEU A 185 -5.54 5.53 3.45
C LEU A 185 -6.83 4.74 3.71
N HIS A 186 -6.86 3.45 3.44
CA HIS A 186 -8.02 2.61 3.72
C HIS A 186 -8.26 2.41 5.22
N GLU A 187 -7.21 2.08 5.98
CA GLU A 187 -7.26 1.99 7.45
C GLU A 187 -7.65 3.35 8.06
N ALA A 188 -7.03 4.44 7.61
CA ALA A 188 -7.40 5.80 8.03
C ALA A 188 -8.88 6.10 7.76
N MET A 189 -9.40 5.72 6.60
CA MET A 189 -10.81 5.94 6.25
C MET A 189 -11.76 5.21 7.19
N ASP A 190 -11.42 3.97 7.58
CA ASP A 190 -12.22 3.16 8.49
C ASP A 190 -12.15 3.63 9.95
N LEU A 191 -11.08 4.34 10.34
CA LEU A 191 -10.93 4.97 11.65
C LEU A 191 -11.61 6.33 11.74
N VAL A 192 -11.57 7.12 10.65
CA VAL A 192 -12.08 8.50 10.65
C VAL A 192 -13.60 8.54 10.44
N PHE A 193 -14.17 7.61 9.70
CA PHE A 193 -15.58 7.62 9.32
C PHE A 193 -16.31 6.36 9.77
N GLU A 194 -17.53 6.53 10.25
CA GLU A 194 -18.42 5.39 10.39
C GLU A 194 -18.73 4.77 9.02
N ARG A 195 -18.74 3.44 8.97
CA ARG A 195 -19.02 2.71 7.72
C ARG A 195 -20.41 3.01 7.17
N GLN A 196 -21.39 3.31 8.02
CA GLN A 196 -22.75 3.67 7.64
C GLN A 196 -22.87 5.11 7.10
N PHE A 197 -21.90 5.97 7.43
CA PHE A 197 -21.86 7.35 6.97
C PHE A 197 -21.34 7.44 5.53
N LEU A 198 -20.29 6.69 5.19
CA LEU A 198 -19.64 6.75 3.87
C LEU A 198 -20.58 6.58 2.65
N PRO A 199 -21.62 5.72 2.66
CA PRO A 199 -22.61 5.62 1.58
C PRO A 199 -23.38 6.92 1.30
N LYS A 200 -23.52 7.81 2.30
CA LYS A 200 -24.18 9.12 2.19
C LYS A 200 -23.27 10.16 1.52
N CYS A 201 -21.97 9.90 1.44
CA CYS A 201 -20.99 10.79 0.82
C CYS A 201 -20.76 10.43 -0.66
N SER A 202 -20.29 11.42 -1.42
CA SER A 202 -19.74 11.23 -2.77
C SER A 202 -18.66 12.28 -3.03
N TRP A 203 -17.85 12.10 -4.08
CA TRP A 203 -16.76 13.05 -4.35
C TRP A 203 -17.27 14.48 -4.59
N LYS A 204 -18.20 14.68 -5.54
CA LYS A 204 -18.75 16.02 -5.89
C LYS A 204 -20.16 16.31 -5.36
N GLY A 205 -20.69 15.47 -4.48
CA GLY A 205 -22.07 15.58 -3.97
C GLY A 205 -23.16 15.06 -4.93
N GLY A 206 -22.77 14.38 -6.01
CA GLY A 206 -23.69 13.80 -6.99
C GLY A 206 -24.33 12.50 -6.50
N GLY A 207 -25.66 12.42 -6.56
CA GLY A 207 -26.44 11.22 -6.22
C GLY A 207 -27.86 11.28 -6.80
N LYS A 208 -28.44 10.10 -7.06
CA LYS A 208 -29.88 9.92 -7.32
C LYS A 208 -30.37 8.79 -6.40
N PRO A 209 -31.54 8.91 -5.75
CA PRO A 209 -32.52 10.00 -5.82
C PRO A 209 -32.15 11.25 -5.01
N GLU A 210 -31.31 11.12 -3.98
CA GLU A 210 -30.95 12.20 -3.05
C GLU A 210 -29.54 12.73 -3.32
N ARG A 211 -29.32 14.03 -3.03
CA ARG A 211 -27.98 14.63 -3.09
C ARG A 211 -27.11 14.02 -2.01
N LYS A 212 -25.86 13.75 -2.36
CA LYS A 212 -24.88 13.19 -1.43
C LYS A 212 -23.99 14.29 -0.87
N ILE A 213 -23.36 14.04 0.26
CA ILE A 213 -22.43 14.97 0.91
C ILE A 213 -21.16 15.07 0.04
N PRO A 214 -20.71 16.26 -0.38
CA PRO A 214 -19.53 16.44 -1.23
C PRO A 214 -18.24 16.35 -0.41
N MET A 215 -17.58 15.19 -0.47
CA MET A 215 -16.32 14.96 0.25
C MET A 215 -15.17 15.86 -0.26
N SER A 216 -15.18 16.25 -1.53
CA SER A 216 -14.15 17.14 -2.09
C SER A 216 -14.13 18.55 -1.49
N ALA A 217 -15.19 18.97 -0.81
CA ALA A 217 -15.26 20.28 -0.16
C ALA A 217 -14.46 20.34 1.16
N GLN A 218 -14.16 19.18 1.76
CA GLN A 218 -13.51 19.06 3.06
C GLN A 218 -11.99 19.12 2.91
N THR A 219 -11.46 20.32 2.69
CA THR A 219 -10.06 20.51 2.29
C THR A 219 -9.04 20.16 3.37
N ASN A 220 -9.36 20.35 4.65
CA ASN A 220 -8.44 20.06 5.75
C ASN A 220 -8.40 18.56 6.05
N ILE A 221 -9.52 17.87 5.91
CA ILE A 221 -9.58 16.41 5.92
C ILE A 221 -8.73 15.85 4.78
N MET A 222 -8.82 16.40 3.55
CA MET A 222 -7.97 15.95 2.44
C MET A 222 -6.47 16.10 2.73
N LYS A 223 -6.07 17.24 3.32
CA LYS A 223 -4.68 17.46 3.75
C LYS A 223 -4.25 16.50 4.85
N MET A 224 -5.12 16.18 5.80
CA MET A 224 -4.82 15.16 6.82
C MET A 224 -4.59 13.79 6.18
N PHE A 225 -5.45 13.37 5.25
CA PHE A 225 -5.27 12.11 4.52
C PHE A 225 -3.99 12.09 3.67
N LEU A 226 -3.59 13.22 3.09
CA LEU A 226 -2.29 13.36 2.41
C LEU A 226 -1.12 13.02 3.34
N VAL A 227 -1.15 13.54 4.57
CA VAL A 227 -0.12 13.26 5.58
C VAL A 227 -0.16 11.80 6.01
N LEU A 228 -1.35 11.24 6.28
CA LEU A 228 -1.51 9.85 6.73
C LEU A 228 -1.08 8.81 5.69
N GLY A 229 -1.39 9.06 4.42
CA GLY A 229 -0.99 8.17 3.32
C GLY A 229 0.48 8.30 2.94
N SER A 230 1.15 9.37 3.36
CA SER A 230 2.59 9.53 3.16
C SER A 230 3.38 8.78 4.23
N THR A 231 4.53 8.27 3.85
CA THR A 231 5.50 7.62 4.74
C THR A 231 6.87 8.25 4.57
N ARG A 232 7.84 7.81 5.38
CA ARG A 232 9.24 8.28 5.28
C ARG A 232 9.84 8.13 3.88
N PHE A 233 9.40 7.13 3.12
CA PHE A 233 9.97 6.80 1.81
C PHE A 233 9.04 7.15 0.63
N ILE A 234 7.74 7.34 0.90
CA ILE A 234 6.74 7.58 -0.14
C ILE A 234 5.91 8.81 0.22
N ALA A 235 6.06 9.89 -0.54
CA ALA A 235 5.18 11.05 -0.46
C ALA A 235 4.06 10.90 -1.51
N ILE A 236 2.81 10.96 -1.06
CA ILE A 236 1.66 10.99 -1.97
C ILE A 236 1.25 12.44 -2.28
N THR A 237 0.40 12.62 -3.29
CA THR A 237 -0.07 13.94 -3.74
C THR A 237 -1.57 14.12 -3.51
N ASP A 238 -2.06 15.35 -3.55
CA ASP A 238 -3.51 15.64 -3.44
C ASP A 238 -4.32 14.88 -4.49
N ALA A 239 -3.77 14.76 -5.71
CA ALA A 239 -4.37 14.00 -6.78
C ALA A 239 -4.49 12.50 -6.45
N PHE A 240 -3.52 11.95 -5.71
CA PHE A 240 -3.56 10.57 -5.24
C PHE A 240 -4.68 10.36 -4.23
N VAL A 241 -4.79 11.24 -3.23
CA VAL A 241 -5.87 11.21 -2.23
C VAL A 241 -7.24 11.36 -2.89
N ALA A 242 -7.38 12.30 -3.83
CA ALA A 242 -8.61 12.49 -4.59
C ALA A 242 -9.00 11.23 -5.38
N LYS A 243 -8.04 10.61 -6.08
CA LYS A 243 -8.25 9.34 -6.79
C LYS A 243 -8.66 8.22 -5.85
N PHE A 244 -8.06 8.15 -4.66
CA PHE A 244 -8.43 7.19 -3.64
C PHE A 244 -9.90 7.32 -3.22
N PHE A 245 -10.36 8.52 -2.86
CA PHE A 245 -11.76 8.73 -2.47
C PHE A 245 -12.73 8.53 -3.63
N LEU A 246 -12.36 8.95 -4.84
CA LEU A 246 -13.13 8.68 -6.07
C LEU A 246 -13.32 7.17 -6.29
N LYS A 247 -12.30 6.36 -5.99
CA LYS A 247 -12.36 4.89 -6.09
C LYS A 247 -13.18 4.28 -4.95
N LYS A 248 -13.07 4.78 -3.71
CA LYS A 248 -13.66 4.13 -2.52
C LYS A 248 -15.12 4.51 -2.25
N LEU A 249 -15.52 5.76 -2.49
CA LEU A 249 -16.88 6.22 -2.13
C LEU A 249 -18.01 5.50 -2.89
N PRO A 250 -17.92 5.21 -4.20
CA PRO A 250 -18.99 4.53 -4.94
C PRO A 250 -19.33 3.14 -4.37
N HIS A 251 -18.31 2.40 -3.92
CA HIS A 251 -18.44 1.05 -3.38
C HIS A 251 -18.72 1.03 -1.87
N ALA A 252 -18.96 2.18 -1.23
CA ALA A 252 -19.18 2.24 0.22
C ALA A 252 -20.42 1.44 0.65
N LYS A 253 -21.50 1.51 -0.13
CA LYS A 253 -22.73 0.74 0.14
C LYS A 253 -22.50 -0.77 0.00
N GLU A 254 -21.88 -1.19 -1.10
CA GLU A 254 -21.56 -2.60 -1.33
C GLU A 254 -20.64 -3.17 -0.22
N ARG A 255 -19.67 -2.38 0.27
CA ARG A 255 -18.82 -2.79 1.39
C ARG A 255 -19.60 -2.96 2.69
N LEU A 256 -20.59 -2.11 2.96
CA LEU A 256 -21.45 -2.21 4.13
C LEU A 256 -22.28 -3.51 4.07
N ASP A 257 -22.94 -3.75 2.95
CA ASP A 257 -23.81 -4.92 2.73
C ASP A 257 -23.03 -6.24 2.83
N LEU A 258 -21.81 -6.31 2.28
CA LEU A 258 -20.94 -7.49 2.36
C LEU A 258 -20.49 -7.80 3.79
N GLN A 259 -20.32 -6.78 4.63
CA GLN A 259 -19.94 -6.99 6.02
C GLN A 259 -21.13 -7.46 6.85
N ASP A 260 -22.31 -6.86 6.69
CA ASP A 260 -23.51 -7.31 7.37
C ASP A 260 -23.76 -8.79 7.07
N TYR A 261 -23.55 -9.20 5.82
CA TYR A 261 -23.59 -10.60 5.43
C TYR A 261 -22.55 -11.48 6.16
N ARG A 262 -21.29 -11.03 6.27
CA ARG A 262 -20.23 -11.77 7.00
C ARG A 262 -20.51 -11.87 8.51
N SER A 263 -21.02 -10.80 9.12
CA SER A 263 -21.41 -10.77 10.54
C SER A 263 -22.61 -11.69 10.81
N ILE A 264 -23.60 -11.71 9.91
CA ILE A 264 -24.73 -12.65 10.01
C ILE A 264 -24.27 -14.10 9.84
N GLN A 265 -23.32 -14.36 8.93
CA GLN A 265 -22.77 -15.71 8.73
C GLN A 265 -21.94 -16.20 9.93
N SER A 266 -21.13 -15.33 10.56
CA SER A 266 -20.38 -15.71 11.75
C SER A 266 -21.30 -15.99 12.94
N LEU A 267 -22.38 -15.20 13.13
CA LEU A 267 -23.40 -15.44 14.14
C LEU A 267 -24.20 -16.75 13.89
N LYS A 268 -24.51 -17.07 12.64
CA LYS A 268 -25.15 -18.35 12.27
C LYS A 268 -24.26 -19.57 12.53
N ARG A 269 -22.95 -19.45 12.34
CA ARG A 269 -22.00 -20.51 12.68
C ARG A 269 -21.86 -20.70 14.19
N ALA A 270 -21.80 -19.61 14.95
CA ALA A 270 -21.73 -19.64 16.41
C ALA A 270 -22.99 -20.25 17.06
N SER A 271 -24.18 -19.95 16.51
CA SER A 271 -25.44 -20.55 16.97
C SER A 271 -25.58 -22.02 16.56
N SER A 272 -25.10 -22.40 15.37
CA SER A 272 -25.08 -23.81 14.96
C SER A 272 -24.13 -24.67 15.81
N SER A 273 -23.04 -24.11 16.33
CA SER A 273 -22.11 -24.82 17.23
C SER A 273 -22.63 -25.00 18.67
N GLN A 274 -23.67 -24.27 19.09
CA GLN A 274 -24.27 -24.45 20.42
C GLN A 274 -25.38 -25.52 20.44
N VAL A 275 -25.92 -25.94 19.28
CA VAL A 275 -26.97 -26.96 19.22
C VAL A 275 -26.40 -28.39 19.25
N ASP A 276 -25.13 -28.57 18.90
CA ASP A 276 -24.48 -29.90 18.95
C ASP A 276 -23.92 -30.28 20.33
N SER A 277 -23.84 -29.35 21.29
CA SER A 277 -23.31 -29.65 22.63
C SER A 277 -24.39 -30.07 23.64
N SER A 278 -25.69 -29.94 23.31
CA SER A 278 -26.79 -30.26 24.24
C SER A 278 -27.46 -31.62 24.00
N LEU A 279 -26.97 -32.42 23.05
CA LEU A 279 -27.50 -33.76 22.74
C LEU A 279 -26.64 -34.92 23.26
N VAL A 280 -25.62 -34.67 24.09
CA VAL A 280 -24.73 -35.73 24.62
C VAL A 280 -24.94 -36.02 26.12
N GLU A 281 -25.75 -35.24 26.84
CA GLU A 281 -26.10 -35.52 28.25
C GLU A 281 -27.59 -35.85 28.39
N THR A 282 -27.99 -37.07 28.03
CA THR A 282 -29.24 -37.71 28.53
C THR A 282 -29.28 -39.21 28.22
N LEU A 283 -28.17 -39.93 28.41
CA LEU A 283 -28.18 -41.41 28.47
C LEU A 283 -27.05 -41.90 29.39
N GLU A 284 -27.22 -41.74 30.70
CA GLU A 284 -26.68 -42.64 31.72
C GLU A 284 -27.70 -42.80 32.85
#